data_AF-A0A815UQG7-F1
#
_entry.id   AF-A0A815UQG7-F1
#
_cell.length_a   1.000
_cell.length_b   1.000
_cell.length_c   1.000
_cell.angle_alpha   90.00
_cell.angle_beta   90.00
_cell.angle_gamma   90.00
#
_symmetry.space_group_name_H-M   'P 1'
#
loop_
_entity.id
_entity.type
_entity.pdbx_description
1 polymer ?
#
loop_
_entity_poly.entity_id
_entity_poly.type
_entity_poly.pdbx_seq_one_letter_code
_entity_poly.pdbx_strand_id
1 'polypeptide(L)'
;RTTSNMQFTTTHRNAFVLSYEGFQYTIKQECKNSIEWRCRVKSCTTSLSLYCRDNKPITRELDVHTCTPTSPKEKLLLMKL
;
A
#
# COMPACT_ATOMS: atom_id res chain seq x y z
N ARG A 1 0.48 5.71 15.81
CA ARG A 1 1.08 6.15 14.52
C ARG A 1 -0.05 6.68 13.65
N THR A 2 0.04 7.93 13.22
CA THR A 2 -0.90 8.63 12.33
C THR A 2 -0.71 8.16 10.89
N THR A 3 -1.81 7.94 10.17
CA THR A 3 -1.87 7.42 8.78
C THR A 3 -1.49 8.46 7.71
N SER A 4 -0.53 9.35 8.01
CA SER A 4 -0.27 10.56 7.20
C SER A 4 0.18 10.28 5.77
N ASN A 5 0.68 9.08 5.47
CA ASN A 5 1.23 8.71 4.15
C ASN A 5 0.35 7.74 3.36
N MET A 6 -0.94 7.62 3.68
CA MET A 6 -1.88 6.73 2.98
C MET A 6 -2.68 7.47 1.92
N GLN A 7 -2.67 6.97 0.68
CA GLN A 7 -3.49 7.50 -0.40
C GLN A 7 -4.23 6.36 -1.12
N PHE A 8 -5.54 6.47 -1.20
CA PHE A 8 -6.38 5.54 -1.96
C PHE A 8 -6.65 6.13 -3.34
N THR A 9 -6.41 5.36 -4.39
CA THR A 9 -6.70 5.74 -5.76
C THR A 9 -7.41 4.60 -6.47
N THR A 10 -8.08 4.94 -7.57
CA THR A 10 -8.72 3.96 -8.45
C THR A 10 -8.05 4.07 -9.81
N THR A 11 -7.65 2.94 -10.37
CA THR A 11 -7.10 2.91 -11.73
C THR A 11 -8.20 3.15 -12.78
N HIS A 12 -7.82 3.45 -14.02
CA HIS A 12 -8.74 3.53 -15.16
C HIS A 12 -9.59 2.26 -15.40
N ARG A 13 -9.17 1.12 -14.84
CA ARG A 13 -9.90 -0.16 -14.89
C ARG A 13 -10.73 -0.42 -13.63
N ASN A 14 -11.01 0.61 -12.83
CA ASN A 14 -11.72 0.53 -11.55
C ASN A 14 -11.07 -0.36 -10.48
N ALA A 15 -9.78 -0.69 -10.62
CA ALA A 15 -9.05 -1.40 -9.56
C ALA A 15 -8.62 -0.43 -8.45
N PHE A 16 -8.90 -0.80 -7.19
CA PHE A 16 -8.47 -0.05 -6.00
C PHE A 16 -6.99 -0.24 -5.71
N VAL A 17 -6.29 0.88 -5.51
CA VAL A 17 -4.86 0.93 -5.21
C VAL A 17 -4.64 1.75 -3.94
N LEU A 18 -3.83 1.20 -3.04
CA LEU A 18 -3.35 1.88 -1.86
C LEU A 18 -1.90 2.26 -2.07
N SER A 19 -1.57 3.54 -1.92
CA SER A 19 -0.19 4.01 -1.81
C SER A 19 0.16 4.25 -0.35
N TYR A 20 1.23 3.63 0.14
CA TYR A 20 1.67 3.73 1.52
C TYR A 20 3.19 3.59 1.60
N GLU A 21 3.87 4.53 2.28
CA GLU A 21 5.32 4.55 2.47
C GLU A 21 6.12 4.38 1.14
N GLY A 22 5.65 4.98 0.04
CA GLY A 22 6.30 4.88 -1.28
C GLY A 22 5.91 3.64 -2.11
N PHE A 23 5.21 2.68 -1.50
CA PHE A 23 4.79 1.44 -2.13
C PHE A 23 3.34 1.46 -2.57
N GLN A 24 3.03 0.66 -3.60
CA GLN A 24 1.66 0.46 -4.07
C GLN A 24 1.18 -0.95 -3.76
N TYR A 25 -0.06 -1.03 -3.28
CA TYR A 25 -0.72 -2.26 -2.93
C TYR A 25 -2.07 -2.36 -3.64
N THR A 26 -2.53 -3.59 -3.85
CA THR A 26 -3.88 -3.92 -4.33
C THR A 26 -4.57 -4.81 -3.31
N ILE A 27 -5.91 -4.75 -3.28
CA ILE A 27 -6.70 -5.62 -2.41
C ILE A 27 -6.38 -7.09 -2.73
N LYS A 28 -5.98 -7.83 -1.70
CA LYS A 28 -5.80 -9.29 -1.74
C LYS A 28 -7.04 -9.99 -1.22
N GLN A 29 -7.56 -9.54 -0.08
CA GLN A 29 -8.72 -10.13 0.56
C GLN A 29 -9.43 -9.12 1.46
N GLU A 30 -10.75 -9.14 1.48
CA GLU A 30 -11.55 -8.44 2.49
C GLU A 30 -11.91 -9.41 3.63
N CYS A 31 -11.68 -8.98 4.86
CA CYS A 31 -12.03 -9.69 6.08
C CYS A 31 -13.08 -8.89 6.85
N LYS A 32 -13.73 -9.52 7.84
CA LYS A 32 -14.83 -8.94 8.61
C LYS A 32 -14.55 -7.53 9.16
N ASN A 33 -13.32 -7.26 9.62
CA ASN A 33 -12.92 -6.00 10.24
C ASN A 33 -11.65 -5.38 9.63
N SER A 34 -11.17 -5.93 8.50
CA SER A 34 -9.92 -5.50 7.90
C SER A 34 -9.86 -5.83 6.42
N ILE A 35 -9.05 -5.10 5.67
CA ILE A 35 -8.72 -5.42 4.28
C ILE A 35 -7.24 -5.77 4.25
N GLU A 36 -6.92 -6.94 3.70
CA GLU A 36 -5.56 -7.33 3.38
C GLU A 36 -5.18 -6.80 2.00
N TRP A 37 -4.06 -6.08 1.94
CA TRP A 37 -3.50 -5.49 0.73
C TRP A 37 -2.16 -6.17 0.43
N ARG A 38 -1.93 -6.56 -0.83
CA ARG A 38 -0.67 -7.14 -1.28
C ARG A 38 0.10 -6.14 -2.12
N CYS A 39 1.42 -6.09 -1.97
CA CYS A 39 2.29 -5.29 -2.82
C CYS A 39 2.09 -5.64 -4.31
N ARG A 40 2.08 -4.61 -5.18
CA ARG A 40 1.90 -4.80 -6.63
C ARG A 40 3.14 -5.35 -7.34
N VAL A 41 4.31 -5.29 -6.71
CA VAL A 41 5.55 -5.84 -7.27
C VAL A 41 5.46 -7.37 -7.24
N LYS A 42 5.53 -8.01 -8.41
CA LYS A 42 5.30 -9.47 -8.56
C LYS A 42 6.24 -10.32 -7.68
N SER A 43 7.50 -9.91 -7.55
CA SER A 43 8.51 -10.59 -6.72
C SER A 43 8.37 -10.28 -5.23
N CYS A 44 7.51 -9.35 -4.84
CA CYS A 44 7.28 -8.98 -3.46
C CYS A 44 6.14 -9.81 -2.86
N THR A 45 6.39 -10.34 -1.66
CA THR A 45 5.42 -11.11 -0.88
C THR A 45 4.81 -10.32 0.27
N THR A 46 5.24 -9.06 0.47
CA THR A 46 4.79 -8.20 1.57
C THR A 46 3.30 -7.89 1.45
N SER A 47 2.60 -8.06 2.57
CA SER A 47 1.20 -7.69 2.77
C SER A 47 1.07 -6.58 3.82
N LEU A 48 0.00 -5.81 3.71
CA LEU A 48 -0.42 -4.78 4.66
C LEU A 48 -1.87 -5.04 5.06
N SER A 49 -2.15 -5.08 6.36
CA SER A 49 -3.51 -5.17 6.86
C SER A 49 -4.00 -3.79 7.30
N LEU A 50 -5.13 -3.37 6.74
CA LEU A 50 -5.83 -2.15 7.15
C LEU A 50 -7.06 -2.51 7.97
N TYR A 51 -7.07 -2.10 9.23
CA TYR A 51 -8.21 -2.25 10.14
C TYR A 51 -9.00 -0.95 10.20
N CYS A 52 -10.32 -1.05 10.18
CA CYS A 52 -11.17 0.11 10.49
C CYS A 52 -11.49 0.07 11.99
N ARG A 53 -10.89 0.98 12.76
CA ARG A 53 -11.25 1.20 14.17
C ARG A 53 -11.67 2.65 14.34
N ASP A 54 -12.86 2.90 14.87
CA ASP A 54 -13.40 4.25 15.09
C ASP A 54 -13.39 5.11 13.81
N ASN A 55 -13.76 4.50 12.67
CA ASN A 55 -13.70 5.10 11.31
C ASN A 55 -12.30 5.60 10.88
N LYS A 56 -11.24 5.18 11.56
CA LYS A 56 -9.86 5.48 11.20
C LYS A 56 -9.16 4.22 10.71
N PRO A 57 -8.50 4.27 9.54
CA PRO A 57 -7.65 3.17 9.11
C PRO A 57 -6.48 3.03 10.08
N ILE A 58 -6.21 1.80 10.53
CA ILE A 58 -5.03 1.44 11.30
C ILE A 58 -4.24 0.45 10.47
N THR A 59 -2.96 0.76 10.24
CA THR A 59 -2.04 -0.14 9.55
C THR A 59 -1.42 -1.13 10.51
N ARG A 60 -1.34 -2.38 10.06
CA ARG A 60 -0.42 -3.36 10.59
C ARG A 60 0.43 -3.88 9.44
N GLU A 61 1.69 -3.46 9.44
CA GLU A 61 2.72 -4.03 8.57
C GLU A 61 3.10 -5.41 9.12
N LEU A 62 3.14 -6.41 8.26
CA LEU A 62 3.49 -7.78 8.65
C LEU A 62 5.00 -8.04 8.55
N ASP A 63 5.74 -7.30 7.72
CA ASP A 63 7.16 -7.54 7.46
C ASP A 63 7.91 -6.28 6.98
N VAL A 64 9.26 -6.35 6.99
CA VAL A 64 10.15 -5.39 6.31
C VAL A 64 9.83 -5.39 4.80
N HIS A 65 9.50 -4.22 4.26
CA HIS A 65 9.24 -4.06 2.83
C HIS A 65 10.56 -3.92 2.08
N THR A 66 11.01 -4.98 1.40
CA THR A 66 12.34 -5.07 0.76
C THR A 66 12.34 -4.78 -0.74
N CYS A 67 11.17 -4.56 -1.36
CA CYS A 67 11.11 -4.26 -2.79
C CYS A 67 11.40 -2.78 -3.08
N THR A 68 11.64 -2.43 -4.35
CA THR A 68 11.82 -1.03 -4.75
C THR A 68 10.47 -0.30 -4.79
N PRO A 69 10.36 0.93 -4.24
CA PRO A 69 9.17 1.75 -4.32
C PRO A 69 8.67 1.92 -5.75
N THR A 70 7.37 1.78 -5.96
CA THR A 70 6.73 1.88 -7.29
C THR A 70 6.01 3.19 -7.51
N SER A 71 5.96 4.06 -6.50
CA SER A 71 5.34 5.38 -6.63
C SER A 71 6.13 6.27 -7.60
N PRO A 72 5.47 6.93 -8.57
CA PRO A 72 6.13 7.88 -9.49
C PRO A 72 6.88 9.00 -8.79
N LYS A 73 6.52 9.33 -7.54
CA LYS A 73 7.13 10.39 -6.76
C LYS A 73 8.60 10.12 -6.38
N GLU A 74 9.03 8.87 -6.31
CA GLU A 74 10.44 8.52 -6.01
C GLU A 74 11.25 8.11 -7.24
N LYS A 75 10.60 7.69 -8.34
CA LYS A 75 11.30 7.41 -9.59
C LYS A 75 12.00 8.65 -10.17
N LEU A 76 11.57 9.85 -9.80
CA LEU A 76 12.21 11.11 -10.20
C LEU A 76 13.49 11.43 -9.39
N LEU A 77 13.68 10.81 -8.22
CA LEU A 77 14.89 10.98 -7.39
C LEU A 77 16.01 10.01 -7.76
N LEU A 78 15.69 8.85 -8.34
CA LEU A 78 16.69 7.85 -8.76
C LEU A 78 17.25 8.08 -10.18
N MET A 79 16.70 9.02 -10.94
CA MET A 79 17.15 9.34 -12.31
C MET A 79 18.00 10.63 -12.39
N LYS A 80 18.55 11.10 -11.26
CA LYS A 80 19.41 12.29 -11.16
C LYS A 80 20.81 12.00 -10.58
N LEU A 81 21.32 10.77 -10.75
CA LEU A 81 22.72 10.43 -10.48
C LEU A 81 23.41 10.01 -11.77
#